data_AF-A0A7C5TC32-F1
#
_entry.id   AF-A0A7C5TC32-F1
#
_cell.length_a   1.000
_cell.length_b   1.000
_cell.length_c   1.000
_cell.angle_alpha   90.00
_cell.angle_beta   90.00
_cell.angle_gamma   90.00
#
_symmetry.space_group_name_H-M   'P 1'
#
loop_
_entity.id
_entity.type
_entity.pdbx_description
1 polymer ?
#
loop_
_entity_poly.entity_id
_entity_poly.type
_entity_poly.pdbx_seq_one_letter_code
_entity_poly.pdbx_strand_id
1 'polypeptide(L)'
;SELRAEGDEVVKGLAEFLREKTRAKVETSTEEVIVKTEEKKLSKQYLRVLLRKYLHKTELKEYYRVIGGKENILTFKEKKIPMKEK
;
A
#
# COMPACT_ATOMS: atom_id res chain seq x y z
N SER A 1 -6.75 10.35 -1.21
CA SER A 1 -6.03 9.19 -1.80
C SER A 1 -6.94 8.28 -2.60
N GLU A 2 -6.57 8.00 -3.86
CA GLU A 2 -7.30 7.19 -4.86
C GLU A 2 -7.66 5.77 -4.36
N LEU A 3 -6.86 5.17 -3.48
CA LEU A 3 -7.08 3.81 -2.96
C LEU A 3 -8.34 3.65 -2.09
N ARG A 4 -8.92 4.74 -1.59
CA ARG A 4 -10.18 4.71 -0.82
C ARG A 4 -11.42 4.56 -1.70
N ALA A 5 -11.32 4.86 -3.00
CA ALA A 5 -12.41 4.68 -3.96
C ALA A 5 -12.76 3.21 -4.17
N GLU A 6 -11.81 2.31 -3.91
CA GLU A 6 -11.98 0.85 -3.90
C GLU A 6 -12.69 0.30 -2.65
N GLY A 7 -12.76 1.08 -1.57
CA GLY A 7 -13.48 0.72 -0.35
C GLY A 7 -12.61 0.70 0.92
N ASP A 8 -13.21 1.05 2.06
CA ASP A 8 -12.56 1.03 3.37
C ASP A 8 -12.08 -0.39 3.79
N GLU A 9 -12.64 -1.44 3.21
CA GLU A 9 -12.18 -2.82 3.41
C GLU A 9 -10.74 -3.04 2.93
N VAL A 10 -10.40 -2.46 1.77
CA VAL A 10 -9.04 -2.54 1.21
C VAL A 10 -8.05 -1.79 2.10
N VAL A 11 -8.45 -0.69 2.71
CA VAL A 11 -7.59 0.07 3.63
C VAL A 11 -7.37 -0.69 4.93
N LYS A 12 -8.43 -1.28 5.49
CA LYS A 12 -8.34 -2.13 6.69
C LYS A 12 -7.48 -3.36 6.46
N GLY A 13 -7.69 -4.07 5.35
CA GLY A 13 -6.90 -5.25 4.98
C GLY A 13 -5.42 -4.92 4.78
N LEU A 14 -5.10 -3.76 4.21
CA LEU A 14 -3.73 -3.29 4.06
C LEU A 14 -3.06 -3.04 5.41
N ALA A 15 -3.78 -2.38 6.33
CA ALA A 15 -3.28 -2.07 7.66
C ALA A 15 -2.99 -3.33 8.47
N GLU A 16 -3.92 -4.29 8.44
CA GLU A 16 -3.78 -5.57 9.12
C GLU A 16 -2.64 -6.40 8.51
N PHE A 17 -2.56 -6.47 7.18
CA PHE A 17 -1.48 -7.16 6.47
C PHE A 17 -0.09 -6.59 6.82
N LEU A 18 0.04 -5.27 6.86
CA LEU A 18 1.29 -4.63 7.23
C LEU A 18 1.62 -4.89 8.69
N ARG A 19 0.65 -4.81 9.61
CA ARG A 19 0.84 -5.09 11.03
C ARG A 19 1.30 -6.53 11.27
N GLU A 20 0.68 -7.49 10.59
CA GLU A 20 1.03 -8.91 10.68
C GLU A 20 2.45 -9.18 10.16
N LYS A 21 2.83 -8.59 9.02
CA LYS A 21 4.12 -8.86 8.36
C LYS A 21 5.30 -8.08 8.93
N THR A 22 5.06 -6.88 9.42
CA THR A 22 6.12 -6.03 10.00
C THR A 22 6.21 -6.14 11.51
N ARG A 23 5.18 -6.70 12.17
CA ARG A 23 5.00 -6.65 13.64
C ARG A 23 5.13 -5.22 14.19
N ALA A 24 4.90 -4.23 13.33
CA ALA A 24 5.07 -2.82 13.63
C ALA A 24 3.70 -2.18 13.89
N LYS A 25 3.71 -1.00 14.49
CA LYS A 25 2.49 -0.24 14.72
C LYS A 25 2.09 0.43 13.41
N VAL A 26 0.96 0.04 12.86
CA VAL A 26 0.41 0.63 11.63
C VAL A 26 -0.74 1.54 12.02
N GLU A 27 -0.65 2.80 11.64
CA GLU A 27 -1.68 3.81 11.80
C GLU A 27 -2.25 4.15 10.43
N THR A 28 -3.56 4.04 10.28
CA THR A 28 -4.28 4.46 9.07
C THR A 28 -4.88 5.84 9.31
N SER A 29 -4.39 6.83 8.58
CA SER A 29 -5.02 8.15 8.47
C SER A 29 -5.94 8.20 7.25
N THR A 30 -6.73 9.27 7.15
CA THR A 30 -7.72 9.51 6.09
C THR A 30 -7.16 9.32 4.68
N GLU A 31 -5.88 9.57 4.47
CA GLU A 31 -5.23 9.51 3.15
C GLU A 31 -3.89 8.77 3.12
N GLU A 32 -3.36 8.37 4.28
CA GLU A 32 -2.00 7.85 4.41
C GLU A 32 -1.95 6.66 5.39
N VAL A 33 -1.12 5.67 5.08
CA VAL A 33 -0.84 4.56 5.99
C VAL A 33 0.58 4.71 6.53
N ILE A 34 0.68 4.97 7.83
CA ILE A 34 1.93 5.23 8.53
C ILE A 34 2.35 3.96 9.26
N VAL A 35 3.51 3.42 8.92
CA VAL A 35 4.11 2.26 9.60
C VAL A 35 5.21 2.76 10.53
N LYS A 36 4.94 2.75 11.85
CA LYS A 36 5.90 3.11 12.89
C LYS A 36 6.59 1.85 13.43
N THR A 37 7.92 1.83 13.35
CA THR A 37 8.75 0.70 13.80
C THR A 37 9.69 1.20 14.91
N GLU A 38 9.62 0.61 16.10
CA GLU A 38 10.49 1.04 17.22
C GLU A 38 11.88 0.39 17.17
N GLU A 39 12.02 -0.83 16.64
CA GLU A 39 13.28 -1.59 16.76
C GLU A 39 13.95 -2.00 15.44
N LYS A 40 13.22 -2.05 14.32
CA LYS A 40 13.76 -2.55 13.04
C LYS A 40 13.70 -1.47 11.97
N LYS A 41 14.86 -1.12 11.40
CA LYS A 41 14.96 -0.39 10.12
C LYS A 41 14.25 -1.21 9.03
N LEU A 42 12.95 -0.99 8.81
CA LEU A 42 12.26 -1.55 7.66
C LEU A 42 12.84 -0.92 6.39
N SER A 43 13.48 -1.73 5.56
CA SER A 43 13.97 -1.26 4.27
C SER A 43 12.80 -0.87 3.37
N LYS A 44 12.90 0.28 2.69
CA LYS A 44 11.93 0.73 1.67
C LYS A 44 11.61 -0.39 0.65
N GLN A 45 12.62 -1.18 0.29
CA GLN A 45 12.47 -2.31 -0.63
C GLN A 45 11.53 -3.39 -0.10
N TYR A 46 11.63 -3.74 1.18
CA TYR A 46 10.77 -4.75 1.81
C TYR A 46 9.30 -4.28 1.85
N LEU A 47 9.06 -3.04 2.28
CA LEU A 47 7.72 -2.44 2.23
C LEU A 47 7.16 -2.43 0.80
N ARG A 48 7.97 -2.09 -0.19
CA ARG A 48 7.55 -2.10 -1.60
C ARG A 48 7.14 -3.49 -2.09
N VAL A 49 7.81 -4.55 -1.64
CA VAL A 49 7.45 -5.94 -1.95
C VAL A 49 6.14 -6.32 -1.28
N LEU A 50 5.96 -5.97 0.01
CA LEU A 50 4.71 -6.21 0.73
C LEU A 50 3.52 -5.53 0.06
N LEU A 51 3.66 -4.25 -0.30
CA LEU A 51 2.62 -3.51 -0.99
C LEU A 51 2.27 -4.13 -2.36
N ARG A 52 3.29 -4.55 -3.14
CA ARG A 52 3.03 -5.28 -4.40
C ARG A 52 2.31 -6.60 -4.18
N LYS A 53 2.65 -7.33 -3.11
CA LYS A 53 2.00 -8.59 -2.76
C LYS A 53 0.55 -8.37 -2.35
N TYR A 54 0.27 -7.29 -1.62
CA TYR A 54 -1.08 -6.88 -1.26
C TYR A 54 -1.91 -6.54 -2.50
N LEU A 55 -1.41 -5.65 -3.37
CA LEU A 55 -2.06 -5.29 -4.63
C LEU A 55 -2.30 -6.49 -5.55
N HIS A 56 -1.47 -7.52 -5.48
CA HIS A 56 -1.69 -8.74 -6.24
C HIS A 56 -2.84 -9.59 -5.67
N LYS A 57 -2.96 -9.65 -4.34
CA LYS A 57 -4.06 -10.38 -3.67
C LYS A 57 -5.42 -9.72 -3.88
N THR A 58 -5.45 -8.39 -3.96
CA THR A 58 -6.68 -7.62 -4.16
C THR A 58 -6.95 -7.32 -5.64
N GLU A 59 -6.21 -7.95 -6.57
CA GLU A 59 -6.31 -7.73 -8.04
C GLU A 59 -6.04 -6.27 -8.50
N LEU A 60 -5.62 -5.40 -7.59
CA LEU A 60 -5.32 -3.99 -7.81
C LEU A 60 -4.02 -3.69 -8.53
N LYS A 61 -3.20 -4.71 -8.80
CA LYS A 61 -1.90 -4.55 -9.48
C LYS A 61 -2.01 -3.95 -10.89
N GLU A 62 -3.15 -4.15 -11.54
CA GLU A 62 -3.45 -3.62 -12.87
C GLU A 62 -3.79 -2.12 -12.81
N TYR A 63 -4.49 -1.72 -11.73
CA TYR A 63 -5.01 -0.38 -11.48
C TYR A 63 -4.01 0.54 -10.79
N TYR A 64 -3.19 0.04 -9.87
CA TYR A 64 -2.30 0.86 -9.05
C TYR A 64 -0.84 0.45 -9.19
N ARG A 65 0.06 1.44 -9.18
CA ARG A 65 1.50 1.25 -9.09
C ARG A 65 2.04 1.89 -7.82
N VAL A 66 2.88 1.15 -7.10
CA VAL A 66 3.65 1.68 -5.96
C VAL A 66 4.87 2.45 -6.46
N ILE A 67 4.92 3.73 -6.13
CA ILE A 67 6.03 4.65 -6.39
C ILE A 67 6.72 4.95 -5.05
N GLY A 68 8.05 5.00 -5.07
CA GLY A 68 8.79 5.55 -3.93
C GLY A 68 8.85 7.06 -4.05
N GLY A 69 8.25 7.77 -3.09
CA GLY A 69 8.39 9.23 -2.97
C GLY A 69 9.71 9.62 -2.30
N LYS A 70 9.77 10.87 -1.80
CA LYS A 70 10.87 11.39 -0.95
C LYS A 70 11.07 10.51 0.31
N GLU A 71 12.19 10.69 0.99
CA GLU A 71 12.69 9.81 2.08
C GLU A 71 11.58 9.14 2.93
N ASN A 72 11.64 7.81 3.02
CA ASN A 72 10.68 6.92 3.70
C ASN A 72 9.21 6.89 3.24
N ILE A 73 8.81 7.61 2.19
CA ILE A 73 7.43 7.61 1.68
C ILE A 73 7.26 6.64 0.49
N LEU A 74 6.16 5.87 0.49
CA LEU A 74 5.66 5.08 -0.64
C LEU A 74 4.25 5.57 -0.99
N THR A 75 4.00 5.85 -2.27
CA THR A 75 2.72 6.38 -2.75
C THR A 75 2.11 5.41 -3.76
N PHE A 76 0.81 5.18 -3.67
CA PHE A 76 0.06 4.48 -4.70
C PHE A 76 -0.35 5.50 -5.76
N LYS A 77 -0.03 5.21 -7.01
CA LYS A 77 -0.46 6.02 -8.15
C LYS A 77 -1.30 5.16 -9.07
N GLU A 78 -2.47 5.63 -9.44
CA GLU A 78 -3.26 4.99 -10.48
C GLU A 78 -2.45 4.87 -11.78
N LYS A 79 -2.46 3.67 -12.34
CA LYS A 79 -2.13 3.45 -13.73
C LYS A 79 -3.37 3.85 -14.52
N LYS A 80 -3.19 4.72 -15.51
CA LYS A 80 -4.15 4.81 -16.61
C LYS A 80 -4.17 3.45 -17.30
N ILE A 81 -5.14 2.63 -16.94
CA ILE A 81 -5.46 1.42 -17.69
C ILE A 81 -6.15 1.93 -18.95
N PRO A 82 -5.63 1.65 -20.15
CA PRO A 82 -6.47 1.79 -21.32
C PRO A 82 -7.61 0.79 -21.12
N MET A 83 -8.80 1.31 -20.88
CA MET A 83 -10.05 0.57 -20.89
C MET A 83 -10.00 -0.37 -22.09
N LYS A 84 -9.83 -1.68 -21.86
CA LYS A 84 -10.10 -2.66 -22.91
C LYS A 84 -11.61 -2.68 -23.03
N GLU A 85 -12.12 -1.81 -23.90
CA GLU A 85 -13.44 -1.95 -24.49
C GLU A 85 -13.56 -3.40 -24.99
N LYS A 86 -14.57 -4.10 -24.47
CA LYS A 86 -15.01 -5.39 -24.98
C LYS A 86 -16.09 -5.16 -26.02
#